data_AF-A0AB74C2N5-F1
#
_entry.id   AF-A0AB74C2N5-F1
#
_cell.length_a   1.000
_cell.length_b   1.000
_cell.length_c   1.000
_cell.angle_alpha   90.00
_cell.angle_beta   90.00
_cell.angle_gamma   90.00
#
_symmetry.space_group_name_H-M   'P 1'
#
loop_
_entity.id
_entity.type
_entity.pdbx_description
1 polymer ?
#
loop_
_entity_poly.entity_id
_entity_poly.type
_entity_poly.pdbx_seq_one_letter_code
_entity_poly.pdbx_strand_id
1 'polypeptide(L)'
;MYLSRIVIASAVAASALLPPPAQPLNKEYGFNHPPGVNQEFLDITAANTRVAQNYVKLQAPVRYPTAVHQLQKVNMLTTQLDPLGVQTIIEDLSNFQNRFYNGSEPSTKASRWLYAKISQVITASSAPRVAGDYFTHVGWHQPSIIVSISGRSAKTVVVGVHQDSITGCYQVSRDYAPGADDNASGVATLLEALRVLL
;
A
#
# COMPACT_ATOMS: atom_id res chain seq x y z
N MET A 1 -17.53 -22.26 0.41
CA MET A 1 -16.27 -21.52 0.64
C MET A 1 -16.57 -20.04 0.45
N TYR A 2 -16.60 -19.28 1.53
CA TYR A 2 -16.98 -17.87 1.54
C TYR A 2 -15.74 -17.03 1.25
N LEU A 3 -15.55 -16.62 0.01
CA LEU A 3 -14.55 -15.59 -0.27
C LEU A 3 -15.19 -14.24 0.05
N SER A 4 -14.50 -13.47 0.88
CA SER A 4 -14.79 -12.06 1.20
C SER A 4 -14.39 -11.18 0.03
N ARG A 5 -14.89 -9.94 -0.02
CA ARG A 5 -14.34 -8.96 -0.97
C ARG A 5 -12.87 -8.74 -0.64
N ILE A 6 -11.94 -9.00 -1.57
CA ILE A 6 -10.51 -8.71 -1.38
C ILE A 6 -10.22 -7.37 -2.02
N VAL A 7 -9.75 -6.40 -1.23
CA VAL A 7 -9.26 -5.11 -1.74
C VAL A 7 -7.74 -5.09 -1.64
N ILE A 8 -7.06 -5.01 -2.78
CA ILE A 8 -5.63 -4.66 -2.86
C ILE A 8 -5.57 -3.17 -3.06
N ALA A 9 -5.14 -2.43 -2.03
CA ALA A 9 -4.96 -0.99 -2.09
C ALA A 9 -3.47 -0.68 -2.17
N SER A 10 -3.07 0.06 -3.19
CA SER A 10 -1.80 0.76 -3.20
C SER A 10 -2.03 2.20 -2.75
N ALA A 11 -1.74 2.50 -1.48
CA ALA A 11 -1.84 3.83 -0.93
C ALA A 11 -0.66 4.71 -1.39
N VAL A 12 -0.86 6.01 -1.34
CA VAL A 12 0.18 7.04 -1.37
C VAL A 12 0.47 7.39 0.08
N ALA A 13 1.73 7.45 0.51
CA ALA A 13 2.14 7.97 1.81
C ALA A 13 2.50 9.47 1.68
N ALA A 14 1.49 10.35 1.62
CA ALA A 14 1.74 11.79 1.77
C ALA A 14 2.12 12.08 3.23
N SER A 15 3.41 12.28 3.51
CA SER A 15 3.84 12.80 4.81
C SER A 15 3.23 14.20 4.99
N ALA A 16 2.27 14.32 5.90
CA ALA A 16 1.61 15.57 6.22
C ALA A 16 2.54 16.45 7.07
N LEU A 17 3.41 17.22 6.43
CA LEU A 17 4.05 18.36 7.07
C LEU A 17 3.04 19.51 7.19
N LEU A 18 2.12 19.42 8.15
CA LEU A 18 1.63 20.65 8.77
C LEU A 18 2.77 21.19 9.64
N PRO A 19 3.19 22.44 9.48
CA PRO A 19 4.24 23.00 10.33
C PRO A 19 3.76 22.92 11.80
N PRO A 20 4.60 22.44 12.73
CA PRO A 20 4.23 22.44 14.14
C PRO A 20 3.99 23.89 14.59
N PRO A 21 2.98 24.17 15.43
CA PRO A 21 2.80 25.48 16.02
C PRO A 21 4.08 25.85 16.77
N ALA A 22 4.60 27.05 16.51
CA ALA A 22 5.84 27.54 17.08
C ALA A 22 5.84 27.40 18.61
N GLN A 23 6.71 26.54 19.14
CA GLN A 23 7.04 26.49 20.56
C GLN A 23 8.38 27.22 20.78
N PRO A 24 8.50 28.07 21.80
CA PRO A 24 9.69 28.89 22.00
C PRO A 24 10.91 28.05 22.44
N LEU A 25 12.08 28.48 21.97
CA LEU A 25 13.39 27.87 22.21
C LEU A 25 13.72 27.70 23.70
N ASN A 26 14.20 26.51 24.07
CA ASN A 26 15.19 26.34 25.12
C ASN A 26 16.36 25.47 24.60
N LYS A 27 17.56 25.89 24.99
CA LYS A 27 18.84 25.48 24.43
C LYS A 27 19.52 24.61 25.48
N GLU A 28 19.76 23.33 25.19
CA GLU A 28 20.76 22.54 25.91
C GLU A 28 21.39 21.54 24.94
N TYR A 29 22.71 21.64 24.78
CA TYR A 29 23.53 20.76 23.97
C TYR A 29 23.92 19.53 24.80
N GLY A 30 23.48 18.35 24.39
CA GLY A 30 23.97 17.07 24.91
C GLY A 30 23.62 15.94 23.95
N PHE A 31 24.60 15.49 23.15
CA PHE A 31 24.60 14.28 22.32
C PHE A 31 23.24 13.81 21.74
N ASN A 32 22.84 14.39 20.61
CA ASN A 32 21.64 13.97 19.87
C ASN A 32 21.95 12.82 18.90
N HIS A 33 21.64 11.60 19.30
CA HIS A 33 21.12 10.62 18.33
C HIS A 33 19.75 11.15 17.87
N PRO A 34 19.45 11.26 16.55
CA PRO A 34 18.09 11.57 16.13
C PRO A 34 17.19 10.41 16.56
N PRO A 35 16.18 10.65 17.44
CA PRO A 35 15.18 9.63 17.75
C PRO A 35 14.46 9.31 16.45
N GLY A 36 14.27 8.01 16.20
CA GLY A 36 13.68 7.48 14.98
C GLY A 36 12.50 8.30 14.50
N VAL A 37 12.59 8.75 13.25
CA VAL A 37 11.41 9.14 12.50
C VAL A 37 10.60 7.88 12.36
N ASN A 38 9.52 7.77 13.14
CA ASN A 38 8.47 6.81 12.87
C ASN A 38 8.09 7.04 11.40
N GLN A 39 8.38 6.07 10.54
CA GLN A 39 7.82 6.04 9.20
C GLN A 39 6.32 5.78 9.38
N GLU A 40 5.58 6.85 9.65
CA GLU A 40 4.14 6.78 9.82
C GLU A 40 3.54 6.55 8.43
N PHE A 41 3.08 5.30 8.23
CA PHE A 41 2.03 4.98 7.27
C PHE A 41 0.91 6.02 7.43
N LEU A 42 0.23 6.42 6.36
CA LEU A 42 -0.98 7.24 6.48
C LEU A 42 -2.04 6.45 7.27
N ASP A 43 -2.00 6.62 8.59
CA ASP A 43 -3.00 6.10 9.49
C ASP A 43 -4.22 7.01 9.41
N ILE A 44 -5.21 6.56 8.63
CA ILE A 44 -6.50 7.23 8.48
C ILE A 44 -7.27 7.31 9.80
N THR A 45 -6.79 6.69 10.89
CA THR A 45 -7.33 6.88 12.23
C THR A 45 -7.25 8.35 12.68
N ALA A 46 -6.24 9.10 12.21
CA ALA A 46 -6.03 10.49 12.64
C ALA A 46 -6.75 11.53 11.76
N ALA A 47 -7.15 11.21 10.52
CA ALA A 47 -7.73 12.18 9.58
C ALA A 47 -9.17 12.61 9.92
N ASN A 48 -9.73 12.13 11.03
CA ASN A 48 -11.05 12.53 11.45
C ASN A 48 -11.22 12.40 12.97
N THR A 49 -10.43 13.13 13.76
CA THR A 49 -10.51 13.14 15.23
C THR A 49 -11.93 13.44 15.76
N ARG A 50 -12.77 14.15 15.01
CA ARG A 50 -14.20 14.36 15.33
C ARG A 50 -15.10 13.15 15.06
N VAL A 51 -14.72 12.27 14.14
CA VAL A 51 -15.43 11.00 13.90
C VAL A 51 -14.88 9.94 14.85
N ALA A 52 -13.56 9.82 15.03
CA ALA A 52 -12.93 8.82 15.89
C ALA A 52 -13.43 8.84 17.35
N GLN A 53 -13.72 10.02 17.92
CA GLN A 53 -14.24 10.12 19.29
C GLN A 53 -15.65 9.51 19.47
N ASN A 54 -16.46 9.42 18.42
CA ASN A 54 -17.82 8.86 18.48
C ASN A 54 -17.88 7.35 18.14
N TYR A 55 -16.76 6.74 17.70
CA TYR A 55 -16.69 5.33 17.28
C TYR A 55 -16.07 4.39 18.31
N VAL A 56 -15.75 4.86 19.52
CA VAL A 56 -15.55 3.97 20.68
C VAL A 56 -16.90 3.47 21.21
N LYS A 57 -17.80 3.07 20.30
CA LYS A 57 -18.82 2.08 20.65
C LYS A 57 -18.07 0.77 20.75
N LEU A 58 -18.01 0.24 21.98
CA LEU A 58 -17.53 -1.09 22.34
C LEU A 58 -17.79 -2.08 21.18
N GLN A 59 -16.80 -2.27 20.32
CA GLN A 59 -16.91 -3.31 19.31
C GLN A 59 -16.94 -4.63 20.08
N ALA A 60 -17.94 -5.46 19.78
CA ALA A 60 -18.00 -6.80 20.37
C ALA A 60 -16.63 -7.47 20.19
N PRO A 61 -16.14 -8.22 21.20
CA PRO A 61 -14.80 -8.82 21.14
C PRO A 61 -14.65 -9.62 19.85
N VAL A 62 -13.67 -9.23 19.03
CA VAL A 62 -13.36 -9.90 17.77
C VAL A 62 -12.91 -11.31 18.10
N ARG A 63 -13.68 -12.31 17.67
CA ARG A 63 -13.31 -13.72 17.80
C ARG A 63 -12.57 -14.15 16.55
N TYR A 64 -11.26 -14.32 16.68
CA TYR A 64 -10.45 -14.92 15.63
C TYR A 64 -10.64 -16.45 15.60
N PRO A 65 -10.55 -17.08 14.42
CA PRO A 65 -10.53 -18.54 14.34
C PRO A 65 -9.37 -19.11 15.17
N THR A 66 -9.61 -20.20 15.91
CA THR A 66 -8.60 -20.89 16.70
C THR A 66 -7.83 -21.97 15.92
N ALA A 67 -8.26 -22.24 14.67
CA ALA A 67 -7.65 -23.23 13.80
C ALA A 67 -7.64 -22.75 12.33
N VAL A 68 -6.67 -23.22 11.56
CA VAL A 68 -6.55 -22.92 10.13
C VAL A 68 -7.31 -23.97 9.32
N HIS A 69 -8.37 -23.54 8.63
CA HIS A 69 -9.28 -24.45 7.92
C HIS A 69 -8.98 -24.61 6.42
N GLN A 70 -8.03 -23.86 5.84
CA GLN A 70 -7.75 -23.86 4.39
C GLN A 70 -6.32 -24.30 4.03
N LEU A 71 -5.64 -25.02 4.92
CA LEU A 71 -4.22 -25.41 4.76
C LEU A 71 -3.90 -26.03 3.41
N GLN A 72 -4.70 -27.00 2.95
CA GLN A 72 -4.48 -27.65 1.64
C GLN A 72 -4.48 -26.64 0.48
N LYS A 73 -5.40 -25.67 0.49
CA LYS A 73 -5.49 -24.66 -0.56
C LYS A 73 -4.33 -23.67 -0.49
N VAL A 74 -3.99 -23.23 0.73
CA VAL A 74 -2.83 -22.36 0.94
C VAL A 74 -1.55 -23.03 0.44
N ASN A 75 -1.35 -24.32 0.73
CA ASN A 75 -0.19 -25.06 0.27
C ASN A 75 -0.15 -25.17 -1.27
N MET A 76 -1.27 -25.46 -1.93
CA MET A 76 -1.35 -25.50 -3.40
C MET A 76 -1.10 -24.14 -4.07
N LEU A 77 -1.51 -23.04 -3.42
CA LEU A 77 -1.21 -21.69 -3.91
C LEU A 77 0.28 -21.39 -3.73
N THR A 78 0.85 -21.73 -2.57
CA THR A 78 2.26 -21.46 -2.25
C THR A 78 3.22 -22.14 -3.23
N THR A 79 2.88 -23.34 -3.74
CA THR A 79 3.71 -24.02 -4.76
C THR A 79 3.72 -23.33 -6.13
N GLN A 80 2.83 -22.37 -6.37
CA GLN A 80 2.74 -21.63 -7.63
C GLN A 80 3.44 -20.27 -7.58
N LEU A 81 4.02 -19.90 -6.43
CA LEU A 81 4.76 -18.65 -6.28
C LEU A 81 6.00 -18.65 -7.19
N ASP A 82 6.26 -17.51 -7.82
CA ASP A 82 7.40 -17.25 -8.69
C ASP A 82 8.32 -16.18 -8.05
N PRO A 83 9.37 -16.60 -7.32
CA PRO A 83 10.30 -15.67 -6.70
C PRO A 83 11.06 -14.79 -7.70
N LEU A 84 11.31 -15.28 -8.92
CA LEU A 84 12.01 -14.51 -9.96
C LEU A 84 11.09 -13.43 -10.54
N GLY A 85 9.81 -13.75 -10.71
CA GLY A 85 8.78 -12.77 -11.06
C GLY A 85 8.67 -11.66 -10.02
N VAL A 86 8.69 -12.00 -8.73
CA VAL A 86 8.71 -11.02 -7.63
C VAL A 86 9.95 -10.13 -7.72
N GLN A 87 11.15 -10.71 -7.88
CA GLN A 87 12.38 -9.94 -8.01
C GLN A 87 12.32 -8.98 -9.22
N THR A 88 11.85 -9.46 -10.36
CA THR A 88 11.69 -8.64 -11.58
C THR A 88 10.80 -7.43 -11.35
N ILE A 89 9.67 -7.60 -10.63
CA ILE A 89 8.77 -6.48 -10.29
C ILE A 89 9.46 -5.46 -9.39
N ILE A 90 10.26 -5.91 -8.41
CA ILE A 90 11.02 -5.02 -7.52
C ILE A 90 12.03 -4.21 -8.33
N GLU A 91 12.77 -4.86 -9.23
CA GLU A 91 13.75 -4.21 -10.11
C GLU A 91 13.07 -3.18 -11.03
N ASP A 92 11.98 -3.55 -11.70
CA ASP A 92 11.19 -2.66 -12.56
C ASP A 92 10.69 -1.41 -11.80
N LEU A 93 10.15 -1.60 -10.60
CA LEU A 93 9.69 -0.50 -9.75
C LEU A 93 10.83 0.38 -9.23
N SER A 94 12.00 -0.21 -8.97
CA SER A 94 13.20 0.48 -8.49
C SER A 94 13.93 1.25 -9.59
N ASN A 95 13.70 0.89 -10.86
CA ASN A 95 14.29 1.54 -12.03
C ASN A 95 13.61 2.88 -12.37
N PHE A 96 12.43 3.18 -11.81
CA PHE A 96 11.89 4.53 -11.86
C PHE A 96 12.75 5.46 -11.00
N GLN A 97 13.00 6.70 -11.48
CA GLN A 97 13.76 7.71 -10.74
C GLN A 97 13.24 7.86 -9.30
N ASN A 98 11.91 8.00 -9.17
CA ASN A 98 11.18 7.90 -7.91
C ASN A 98 9.72 7.57 -8.22
N ARG A 99 8.96 7.25 -7.17
CA ARG A 99 7.51 7.04 -7.24
C ARG A 99 6.75 8.08 -6.40
N PHE A 100 7.27 9.30 -6.30
CA PHE A 100 6.73 10.34 -5.42
C PHE A 100 5.28 10.73 -5.74
N TYR A 101 4.44 10.84 -4.71
CA TYR A 101 3.00 11.03 -4.87
C TYR A 101 2.58 12.37 -5.52
N ASN A 102 3.31 13.44 -5.18
CA ASN A 102 3.12 14.78 -5.73
C ASN A 102 4.24 15.12 -6.74
N GLY A 103 4.84 14.07 -7.31
CA GLY A 103 5.94 14.18 -8.24
C GLY A 103 5.51 14.62 -9.65
N SER A 104 6.51 14.82 -10.49
CA SER A 104 6.35 15.12 -11.92
C SER A 104 5.80 13.92 -12.72
N GLU A 105 5.63 14.08 -14.02
CA GLU A 105 5.19 13.02 -14.97
C GLU A 105 5.85 11.64 -14.70
N PRO A 106 7.18 11.52 -14.46
CA PRO A 106 7.84 10.25 -14.13
C PRO A 106 7.24 9.49 -12.94
N SER A 107 6.81 10.19 -11.89
CA SER A 107 6.26 9.56 -10.68
C SER A 107 4.84 9.05 -10.92
N THR A 108 4.07 9.70 -11.80
CA THR A 108 2.77 9.20 -12.26
C THR A 108 2.91 8.03 -13.23
N LYS A 109 4.02 7.94 -13.97
CA LYS A 109 4.32 6.84 -14.89
C LYS A 109 4.46 5.50 -14.16
N ALA A 110 5.07 5.48 -12.98
CA ALA A 110 5.19 4.28 -12.15
C ALA A 110 3.80 3.73 -11.75
N SER A 111 2.88 4.60 -11.34
CA SER A 111 1.52 4.20 -10.99
C SER A 111 0.73 3.66 -12.19
N ARG A 112 0.86 4.30 -13.37
CA ARG A 112 0.24 3.78 -14.61
C ARG A 112 0.82 2.43 -15.03
N TRP A 113 2.13 2.25 -14.87
CA TRP A 113 2.79 0.98 -15.13
C TRP A 113 2.26 -0.12 -14.20
N LEU A 114 2.13 0.16 -12.91
CA LEU A 114 1.60 -0.79 -11.93
C LEU A 114 0.15 -1.19 -12.24
N TYR A 115 -0.69 -0.22 -12.58
CA TYR A 115 -2.06 -0.51 -13.01
C TYR A 115 -2.12 -1.38 -14.27
N ALA A 116 -1.25 -1.13 -15.24
CA ALA A 116 -1.16 -1.96 -16.45
C ALA A 116 -0.74 -3.41 -16.09
N LYS A 117 0.21 -3.59 -15.17
CA LYS A 117 0.61 -4.93 -14.68
C LYS A 117 -0.53 -5.66 -13.97
N ILE A 118 -1.23 -4.98 -13.08
CA ILE A 118 -2.42 -5.51 -12.41
C ILE A 118 -3.49 -5.91 -13.44
N SER A 119 -3.76 -5.04 -14.43
CA SER A 119 -4.74 -5.32 -15.48
C SER A 119 -4.35 -6.53 -16.33
N GLN A 120 -3.06 -6.72 -16.61
CA GLN A 120 -2.54 -7.91 -17.29
C GLN A 120 -2.79 -9.19 -16.48
N VAL A 121 -2.51 -9.17 -15.17
CA VAL A 121 -2.77 -10.30 -14.27
C VAL A 121 -4.26 -10.66 -14.24
N ILE A 122 -5.14 -9.66 -14.06
CA ILE A 122 -6.59 -9.87 -14.06
C ILE A 122 -7.06 -10.47 -15.39
N THR A 123 -6.62 -9.90 -16.51
CA THR A 123 -7.03 -10.37 -17.84
C THR A 123 -6.53 -11.78 -18.13
N ALA A 124 -5.27 -12.08 -17.81
CA ALA A 124 -4.66 -13.39 -18.04
C ALA A 124 -5.33 -14.50 -17.21
N SER A 125 -5.80 -14.20 -16.00
CA SER A 125 -6.47 -15.19 -15.15
C SER A 125 -7.83 -15.65 -15.67
N SER A 126 -8.52 -14.83 -16.50
CA SER A 126 -9.93 -15.02 -16.84
C SER A 126 -10.86 -15.18 -15.61
N ALA A 127 -10.39 -14.76 -14.42
CA ALA A 127 -11.12 -14.93 -13.18
C ALA A 127 -12.38 -14.04 -13.17
N PRO A 128 -13.56 -14.60 -12.87
CA PRO A 128 -14.79 -13.83 -12.87
C PRO A 128 -14.89 -12.94 -11.63
N ARG A 129 -15.58 -11.80 -11.77
CA ARG A 129 -15.90 -10.87 -10.67
C ARG A 129 -14.67 -10.22 -10.02
N VAL A 130 -13.64 -9.99 -10.82
CA VAL A 130 -12.45 -9.20 -10.44
C VAL A 130 -12.49 -7.88 -11.21
N ALA A 131 -12.27 -6.78 -10.52
CA ALA A 131 -12.19 -5.44 -11.12
C ALA A 131 -11.03 -4.67 -10.51
N GLY A 132 -10.22 -4.00 -11.34
CA GLY A 132 -9.18 -3.09 -10.91
C GLY A 132 -9.54 -1.67 -11.32
N ASP A 133 -9.48 -0.73 -10.38
CA ASP A 133 -9.86 0.67 -10.59
C ASP A 133 -8.85 1.62 -9.96
N TYR A 134 -8.76 2.84 -10.51
CA TYR A 134 -8.09 3.94 -9.85
C TYR A 134 -8.98 4.58 -8.80
N PHE A 135 -8.39 4.97 -7.69
CA PHE A 135 -8.95 5.90 -6.73
C PHE A 135 -8.17 7.22 -6.81
N THR A 136 -8.82 8.24 -7.37
CA THR A 136 -8.24 9.58 -7.53
C THR A 136 -8.33 10.35 -6.22
N HIS A 137 -7.25 11.02 -5.85
CA HIS A 137 -7.17 11.84 -4.65
C HIS A 137 -7.37 13.32 -4.96
N VAL A 138 -7.87 14.06 -3.97
CA VAL A 138 -7.92 15.53 -4.01
C VAL A 138 -6.65 16.06 -3.36
N GLY A 139 -5.80 16.75 -4.13
CA GLY A 139 -4.60 17.42 -3.62
C GLY A 139 -3.27 16.86 -4.11
N TRP A 140 -3.26 15.75 -4.86
CA TRP A 140 -2.07 15.24 -5.55
C TRP A 140 -2.43 14.40 -6.77
N HIS A 141 -1.44 14.13 -7.62
CA HIS A 141 -1.65 13.55 -8.95
C HIS A 141 -1.59 12.02 -8.98
N GLN A 142 -0.85 11.38 -8.07
CA GLN A 142 -0.73 9.92 -8.08
C GLN A 142 -2.02 9.28 -7.53
N PRO A 143 -2.74 8.47 -8.33
CA PRO A 143 -3.92 7.76 -7.86
C PRO A 143 -3.52 6.55 -7.02
N SER A 144 -4.41 6.12 -6.13
CA SER A 144 -4.34 4.77 -5.57
C SER A 144 -4.93 3.75 -6.55
N ILE A 145 -4.52 2.50 -6.44
CA ILE A 145 -5.09 1.39 -7.23
C ILE A 145 -5.85 0.48 -6.27
N ILE A 146 -7.08 0.12 -6.62
CA ILE A 146 -7.96 -0.77 -5.87
C ILE A 146 -8.30 -1.95 -6.78
N VAL A 147 -7.87 -3.16 -6.41
CA VAL A 147 -8.38 -4.40 -7.02
C VAL A 147 -9.42 -5.00 -6.11
N SER A 148 -10.61 -5.28 -6.63
CA SER A 148 -11.71 -5.90 -5.91
C SER A 148 -12.09 -7.25 -6.50
N ILE A 149 -12.09 -8.29 -5.67
CA ILE A 149 -12.64 -9.61 -6.00
C ILE A 149 -13.97 -9.74 -5.29
N SER A 150 -15.08 -9.96 -5.99
CA SER A 150 -16.40 -9.98 -5.35
C SER A 150 -16.61 -11.26 -4.54
N GLY A 151 -16.90 -11.08 -3.25
CA GLY A 151 -17.18 -12.17 -2.34
C GLY A 151 -18.61 -12.74 -2.45
N ARG A 152 -18.88 -13.80 -1.68
CA ARG A 152 -20.23 -14.37 -1.51
C ARG A 152 -20.98 -13.80 -0.30
N SER A 153 -20.33 -12.91 0.47
CA SER A 153 -20.90 -12.25 1.64
C SER A 153 -20.47 -10.79 1.67
N ALA A 154 -21.13 -9.98 2.51
CA ALA A 154 -20.77 -8.57 2.71
C ALA A 154 -19.45 -8.37 3.49
N LYS A 155 -18.87 -9.43 4.06
CA LYS A 155 -17.58 -9.34 4.76
C LYS A 155 -16.46 -9.05 3.75
N THR A 156 -15.58 -8.12 4.11
CA THR A 156 -14.47 -7.65 3.27
C THR A 156 -13.16 -7.92 4.00
N VAL A 157 -12.16 -8.40 3.26
CA VAL A 157 -10.77 -8.52 3.71
C VAL A 157 -9.97 -7.52 2.88
N VAL A 158 -9.23 -6.64 3.54
CA VAL A 158 -8.38 -5.66 2.86
C VAL A 158 -6.94 -6.01 3.14
N VAL A 159 -6.13 -6.07 2.09
CA VAL A 159 -4.68 -6.24 2.17
C VAL A 159 -4.06 -5.09 1.37
N GLY A 160 -3.14 -4.35 1.97
CA GLY A 160 -2.66 -3.10 1.39
C GLY A 160 -1.14 -2.97 1.45
N VAL A 161 -0.63 -2.17 0.54
CA VAL A 161 0.77 -1.73 0.42
C VAL A 161 0.75 -0.26 -0.02
N HIS A 162 1.90 0.41 -0.05
CA HIS A 162 2.00 1.70 -0.73
C HIS A 162 2.95 1.60 -1.92
N GLN A 163 2.68 2.35 -2.99
CA GLN A 163 3.49 2.33 -4.23
C GLN A 163 4.50 3.46 -4.30
N ASP A 164 4.34 4.51 -3.52
CA ASP A 164 5.21 5.66 -3.60
C ASP A 164 6.58 5.39 -2.96
N SER A 165 7.54 6.28 -3.24
CA SER A 165 8.86 6.23 -2.65
C SER A 165 9.39 7.63 -2.40
N ILE A 166 10.11 7.78 -1.29
CA ILE A 166 10.83 9.00 -0.93
C ILE A 166 12.27 8.71 -0.49
N THR A 167 13.13 9.72 -0.56
CA THR A 167 14.54 9.71 -0.10
C THR A 167 14.74 10.65 1.11
N GLY A 168 13.71 11.43 1.49
CA GLY A 168 13.75 12.32 2.65
C GLY A 168 12.53 13.24 2.76
N CYS A 169 12.48 14.03 3.83
CA CYS A 169 11.35 14.92 4.16
C CYS A 169 11.19 16.12 3.22
N TYR A 170 12.22 16.46 2.45
CA TYR A 170 12.21 17.58 1.49
C TYR A 170 12.43 17.11 0.05
N GLN A 171 11.93 15.93 -0.28
CA GLN A 171 12.06 15.40 -1.63
C GLN A 171 11.42 16.33 -2.66
N VAL A 172 12.18 16.65 -3.70
CA VAL A 172 11.67 17.25 -4.93
C VAL A 172 11.52 16.20 -6.01
N SER A 173 10.69 16.47 -7.01
CA SER A 173 10.30 15.49 -8.03
C SER A 173 11.44 14.87 -8.85
N ARG A 174 12.65 15.46 -8.80
CA ARG A 174 13.84 15.01 -9.53
C ARG A 174 14.79 14.15 -8.68
N ASP A 175 14.48 13.96 -7.40
CA ASP A 175 15.34 13.16 -6.54
C ASP A 175 15.23 11.68 -6.88
N TYR A 176 16.31 10.94 -6.62
CA TYR A 176 16.32 9.50 -6.78
C TYR A 176 15.83 8.84 -5.49
N ALA A 177 14.78 8.04 -5.61
CA ALA A 177 14.21 7.25 -4.53
C ALA A 177 13.79 5.87 -5.07
N PRO A 178 14.73 4.91 -5.18
CA PRO A 178 14.44 3.59 -5.73
C PRO A 178 13.36 2.85 -4.95
N GLY A 179 13.33 3.01 -3.62
CA GLY A 179 12.27 2.44 -2.77
C GLY A 179 12.10 0.92 -2.96
N ALA A 180 13.20 0.19 -3.07
CA ALA A 180 13.19 -1.25 -3.38
C ALA A 180 12.54 -2.07 -2.25
N ASP A 181 13.00 -1.87 -1.02
CA ASP A 181 12.36 -2.47 0.15
C ASP A 181 11.17 -1.64 0.65
N ASP A 182 11.21 -0.32 0.47
CA ASP A 182 10.18 0.62 0.88
C ASP A 182 9.58 1.36 -0.34
N ASN A 183 8.55 0.84 -1.01
CA ASN A 183 7.88 -0.44 -0.74
C ASN A 183 7.60 -1.24 -2.01
N ALA A 184 8.58 -1.28 -2.92
CA ALA A 184 8.47 -2.12 -4.11
C ALA A 184 8.38 -3.62 -3.74
N SER A 185 9.04 -4.06 -2.65
CA SER A 185 8.98 -5.44 -2.14
C SER A 185 7.57 -5.85 -1.73
N GLY A 186 6.83 -5.01 -1.01
CA GLY A 186 5.43 -5.25 -0.67
C GLY A 186 4.52 -5.24 -1.88
N VAL A 187 4.69 -4.28 -2.80
CA VAL A 187 3.93 -4.23 -4.06
C VAL A 187 4.13 -5.50 -4.88
N ALA A 188 5.38 -5.96 -5.03
CA ALA A 188 5.70 -7.18 -5.74
C ALA A 188 5.09 -8.42 -5.08
N THR A 189 5.17 -8.51 -3.76
CA THR A 189 4.58 -9.61 -2.97
C THR A 189 3.06 -9.66 -3.15
N LEU A 190 2.38 -8.52 -3.09
CA LEU A 190 0.93 -8.48 -3.19
C LEU A 190 0.42 -8.70 -4.63
N LEU A 191 1.17 -8.23 -5.64
CA LEU A 191 0.88 -8.53 -7.04
C LEU A 191 1.06 -10.03 -7.35
N GLU A 192 2.08 -10.67 -6.78
CA GLU A 192 2.28 -12.11 -6.92
C GLU A 192 1.21 -12.92 -6.19
N ALA A 193 0.84 -12.50 -4.99
CA ALA A 193 -0.28 -13.10 -4.26
C ALA A 193 -1.60 -12.99 -5.04
N LEU A 194 -1.84 -11.85 -5.72
CA LEU A 194 -2.99 -11.69 -6.62
C LEU A 194 -2.90 -12.66 -7.79
N ARG A 195 -1.74 -12.75 -8.46
CA ARG A 195 -1.53 -13.63 -9.62
C ARG A 195 -1.80 -15.09 -9.31
N VAL A 196 -1.34 -15.57 -8.16
CA VAL A 196 -1.53 -16.96 -7.74
C VAL A 196 -2.96 -17.22 -7.24
N LEU A 197 -3.62 -16.20 -6.67
CA LEU A 197 -4.98 -16.31 -6.15
C LEU A 197 -6.05 -16.38 -7.25
N LEU A 198 -5.85 -15.66 -8.36
CA LEU A 198 -6.77 -15.61 -9.50
C LEU A 198 -6.62 -16.82 -10.42
#